data_AF-A0A536Q0L1-F1
#
_entry.id   AF-A0A536Q0L1-F1
#
_cell.length_a   1.000
_cell.length_b   1.000
_cell.length_c   1.000
_cell.angle_alpha   90.00
_cell.angle_beta   90.00
_cell.angle_gamma   90.00
#
_symmetry.space_group_name_H-M   'P 1'
#
loop_
_entity.id
_entity.type
_entity.pdbx_description
1 polymer ?
#
loop_
_entity_poly.entity_id
_entity_poly.type
_entity_poly.pdbx_seq_one_letter_code
_entity_poly.pdbx_strand_id
1 'polypeptide(L)'
;SGDVLLGALAACQETTLRMVAANMGIELESLEVEIEADWDARGTLAMGDYPIGLTAIRCNTRVTVPQDVRGERAERLLRSAEKYCVVLNTLRKGVPVASSFSLATQVRQSE
;
A
#
# COMPACT_ATOMS: atom_id res chain seq x y z
N SER A 1 -12.49 -0.08 5.53
CA SER A 1 -11.66 -1.04 4.79
C SER A 1 -10.59 -0.42 3.90
N GLY A 2 -10.67 0.87 3.53
CA GLY A 2 -9.54 1.55 2.85
C GLY A 2 -8.29 1.57 3.74
N ASP A 3 -8.48 1.82 5.03
CA ASP A 3 -7.49 1.71 6.12
C ASP A 3 -6.73 0.37 6.12
N VAL A 4 -7.40 -0.76 5.86
CA VAL A 4 -6.75 -2.08 5.80
C VAL A 4 -5.79 -2.17 4.61
N LEU A 5 -6.20 -1.63 3.45
CA LEU A 5 -5.32 -1.57 2.27
C LEU A 5 -4.11 -0.67 2.52
N LEU A 6 -4.31 0.48 3.17
CA LEU A 6 -3.22 1.38 3.54
C LEU A 6 -2.27 0.74 4.57
N GLY A 7 -2.81 0.03 5.56
CA GLY A 7 -2.01 -0.72 6.53
C GLY A 7 -1.16 -1.82 5.86
N ALA A 8 -1.73 -2.53 4.89
CA ALA A 8 -0.98 -3.53 4.12
C ALA A 8 0.15 -2.89 3.29
N LEU A 9 -0.09 -1.72 2.68
CA LEU A 9 0.95 -0.98 1.97
C LEU A 9 2.05 -0.49 2.92
N ALA A 10 1.68 0.06 4.08
CA ALA A 10 2.63 0.55 5.08
C ALA A 10 3.54 -0.56 5.60
N ALA A 11 2.94 -1.68 6.00
CA ALA A 11 3.67 -2.86 6.48
C ALA A 11 4.59 -3.45 5.38
N CYS A 12 4.12 -3.51 4.13
CA CYS A 12 4.93 -4.01 3.03
C CYS A 12 6.14 -3.09 2.75
N GLN A 13 5.94 -1.77 2.76
CA GLN A 13 7.00 -0.80 2.53
C GLN A 13 8.04 -0.83 3.65
N GLU A 14 7.60 -0.88 4.91
CA GLU A 14 8.49 -1.01 6.07
C GLU A 14 9.33 -2.30 5.99
N THR A 15 8.66 -3.45 5.81
CA THR A 15 9.32 -4.76 5.76
C THR A 15 10.31 -4.82 4.60
N THR A 16 9.92 -4.32 3.42
CA THR A 16 10.80 -4.29 2.24
C THR A 16 12.06 -3.47 2.53
N LEU A 17 11.92 -2.30 3.14
CA LEU A 17 13.07 -1.44 3.44
C LEU A 17 14.03 -2.13 4.42
N ARG A 18 13.51 -2.77 5.48
CA ARG A 18 14.32 -3.55 6.43
C ARG A 18 15.05 -4.71 5.75
N MET A 19 14.38 -5.44 4.86
CA MET A 19 15.00 -6.55 4.12
C MET A 19 16.12 -6.09 3.19
N VAL A 20 15.90 -4.99 2.46
CA VAL A 20 16.91 -4.41 1.57
C VAL A 20 18.10 -3.89 2.37
N ALA A 21 17.86 -3.20 3.50
CA ALA A 21 18.90 -2.71 4.39
C ALA A 21 19.77 -3.87 4.92
N ALA A 22 19.14 -4.94 5.43
CA ALA A 22 19.84 -6.14 5.89
C ALA A 22 20.70 -6.76 4.78
N ASN A 23 20.15 -6.92 3.57
CA ASN A 23 20.89 -7.45 2.43
C ASN A 23 22.07 -6.56 1.98
N MET A 24 21.97 -5.25 2.21
CA MET A 24 23.03 -4.29 1.91
C MET A 24 24.04 -4.10 3.06
N GLY A 25 23.86 -4.79 4.19
CA GLY A 25 24.65 -4.58 5.40
C GLY A 25 24.56 -3.13 5.91
N ILE A 26 23.35 -2.58 5.91
CA ILE A 26 23.04 -1.24 6.42
C ILE A 26 22.16 -1.41 7.66
N GLU A 27 22.64 -0.88 8.79
CA GLU A 27 21.84 -0.76 10.01
C GLU A 27 20.91 0.45 9.90
N LEU A 28 19.69 0.31 10.43
CA LEU A 28 18.71 1.40 10.49
C LEU A 28 18.54 1.82 11.95
N GLU A 29 18.75 3.10 12.23
CA GLU A 29 18.49 3.65 13.57
C GLU A 29 16.99 3.84 13.79
N SER A 30 16.29 4.36 12.79
CA SER A 30 14.84 4.51 12.81
C SER A 30 14.24 4.34 11.42
N LEU A 31 12.97 3.93 11.39
CA LEU A 31 12.17 3.79 10.20
C LEU A 31 10.72 4.07 10.54
N GLU A 32 10.12 5.01 9.82
CA GLU A 32 8.73 5.41 9.96
C GLU A 32 8.08 5.45 8.56
N VAL A 33 6.89 4.88 8.45
CA VAL A 33 6.10 4.84 7.22
C VAL A 33 4.71 5.39 7.51
N GLU A 34 4.39 6.52 6.89
CA GLU A 34 3.07 7.14 6.93
C GLU A 34 2.42 7.02 5.56
N ILE A 35 1.14 6.67 5.56
CA ILE A 35 0.36 6.55 4.33
C ILE A 35 -0.98 7.24 4.50
N GLU A 36 -1.29 8.11 3.55
CA GLU A 36 -2.56 8.82 3.47
C GLU A 36 -3.24 8.52 2.13
N ALA A 37 -4.56 8.62 2.10
CA ALA A 37 -5.31 8.47 0.87
C ALA A 37 -6.54 9.36 0.83
N ASP A 38 -6.96 9.71 -0.38
CA ASP A 38 -8.19 10.44 -0.65
C ASP A 38 -9.28 9.46 -1.05
N TRP A 39 -10.51 9.69 -0.57
CA TRP A 39 -11.69 8.94 -0.96
C TRP A 39 -12.96 9.76 -0.71
N ASP A 40 -14.04 9.41 -1.40
CA ASP A 40 -15.35 10.03 -1.22
C ASP A 40 -16.41 8.97 -0.93
N ALA A 41 -16.98 9.01 0.27
CA ALA A 41 -18.02 8.06 0.69
C ALA A 41 -19.27 8.14 -0.20
N ARG A 42 -19.53 9.28 -0.85
CA ARG A 42 -20.69 9.47 -1.74
C ARG A 42 -20.69 8.50 -2.92
N GLY A 43 -19.51 8.11 -3.42
CA GLY A 43 -19.40 7.12 -4.49
C GLY A 43 -19.93 5.75 -4.06
N THR A 44 -19.41 5.23 -2.94
CA THR A 44 -19.86 3.93 -2.39
C THR A 44 -21.34 3.94 -2.00
N LEU A 45 -21.87 5.10 -1.61
CA LEU A 45 -23.26 5.28 -1.20
C LEU A 45 -24.20 5.69 -2.34
N ALA A 46 -23.72 5.64 -3.60
CA ALA A 46 -24.48 5.95 -4.81
C ALA A 46 -25.18 7.33 -4.78
N MET A 47 -24.55 8.33 -4.14
CA MET A 47 -25.10 9.69 -4.01
C MET A 47 -24.76 10.57 -5.22
N GLY A 48 -24.99 10.10 -6.44
CA GLY A 48 -24.66 10.81 -7.69
C GLY A 48 -23.36 10.33 -8.33
N ASP A 49 -22.75 11.17 -9.17
CA ASP A 49 -21.55 10.83 -9.94
C ASP A 49 -20.27 11.17 -9.17
N TYR A 50 -19.94 10.32 -8.19
CA TYR A 50 -18.72 10.41 -7.38
C TYR A 50 -17.85 9.16 -7.58
N PRO A 51 -16.51 9.28 -7.56
CA PRO A 51 -15.63 8.14 -7.74
C PRO A 51 -15.80 7.11 -6.62
N ILE A 52 -15.76 5.83 -6.96
CA ILE A 52 -15.80 4.72 -6.01
C ILE A 52 -14.37 4.24 -5.75
N GLY A 53 -13.97 4.22 -4.48
CA GLY A 53 -12.65 3.77 -4.03
C GLY A 53 -11.70 4.90 -3.63
N LEU A 54 -10.42 4.55 -3.41
CA LEU A 54 -9.36 5.51 -3.14
C LEU A 54 -8.95 6.19 -4.46
N THR A 55 -8.83 7.52 -4.47
CA THR A 55 -8.50 8.30 -5.68
C THR A 55 -7.06 8.74 -5.74
N ALA A 56 -6.40 8.83 -4.59
CA ALA A 56 -4.97 9.09 -4.47
C ALA A 56 -4.42 8.41 -3.22
N ILE A 57 -3.17 7.95 -3.28
CA ILE A 57 -2.42 7.42 -2.13
C ILE A 57 -1.06 8.13 -2.11
N ARG A 58 -0.67 8.64 -0.94
CA ARG A 58 0.62 9.30 -0.70
C ARG A 58 1.35 8.54 0.39
N CYS A 59 2.60 8.15 0.11
CA CYS A 59 3.46 7.44 1.04
C CYS A 59 4.61 8.35 1.45
N ASN A 60 4.81 8.55 2.74
CA ASN A 60 5.95 9.25 3.30
C ASN A 60 6.77 8.26 4.13
N THR A 61 8.03 8.05 3.77
CA THR A 61 8.93 7.15 4.50
C THR A 61 10.13 7.94 4.97
N ARG A 62 10.34 7.91 6.29
CA ARG A 62 11.47 8.56 6.95
C ARG A 62 12.37 7.46 7.53
N VAL A 63 13.65 7.53 7.21
CA VAL A 63 14.63 6.55 7.67
C VAL A 63 15.89 7.28 8.13
N THR A 64 16.44 6.85 9.26
CA THR A 64 17.74 7.30 9.74
C THR A 64 18.73 6.16 9.58
N VAL A 65 19.79 6.41 8.82
CA VAL A 65 20.92 5.48 8.63
C VAL A 65 22.16 6.08 9.28
N PRO A 66 22.68 5.48 10.35
CA PRO A 66 23.91 5.96 10.96
C PRO A 66 25.09 5.78 9.99
N GLN A 67 25.99 6.76 9.97
CA GLN A 67 27.29 6.70 9.29
C GLN A 67 27.28 6.60 7.74
N ASP A 68 26.27 7.15 7.03
CA ASP A 68 26.34 7.34 5.57
C ASP A 68 26.75 8.77 5.16
N VAL A 69 28.04 9.09 5.35
CA VAL A 69 28.61 10.44 5.18
C VAL A 69 28.39 11.03 3.78
N ARG A 70 28.20 10.20 2.75
CA ARG A 70 27.99 10.63 1.35
C ARG A 70 26.59 10.37 0.79
N GLY A 71 25.73 9.66 1.53
CA GLY A 71 24.34 9.39 1.15
C GLY A 71 24.13 8.39 0.00
N GLU A 72 25.17 7.97 -0.72
CA GLU A 72 25.02 7.12 -1.90
C GLU A 72 24.42 5.75 -1.57
N ARG A 73 24.77 5.18 -0.41
CA ARG A 73 24.23 3.88 0.04
C ARG A 73 22.79 4.03 0.50
N ALA A 74 22.45 5.10 1.22
CA ALA A 74 21.10 5.42 1.66
C ALA A 74 20.18 5.69 0.47
N GLU A 75 20.63 6.44 -0.54
CA GLU A 75 19.85 6.64 -1.75
C GLU A 75 19.59 5.33 -2.50
N ARG A 76 20.62 4.47 -2.62
CA ARG A 76 20.46 3.16 -3.26
C ARG A 76 19.52 2.27 -2.47
N LEU A 77 19.56 2.32 -1.14
CA LEU A 77 18.61 1.65 -0.25
C LEU A 77 17.17 2.10 -0.55
N LEU A 78 16.91 3.42 -0.57
CA LEU A 78 15.58 3.97 -0.82
C LEU A 78 15.05 3.58 -2.22
N ARG A 79 15.86 3.74 -3.26
CA ARG A 79 15.49 3.32 -4.64
C ARG A 79 15.19 1.83 -4.72
N SER A 80 15.96 1.01 -4.01
CA SER A 80 15.76 -0.45 -4.00
C SER A 80 14.50 -0.82 -3.22
N ALA A 81 14.25 -0.20 -2.07
CA ALA A 81 13.04 -0.41 -1.27
C ALA A 81 11.78 -0.05 -2.05
N GLU A 82 11.77 1.09 -2.76
CA GLU A 82 10.65 1.48 -3.64
C GLU A 82 10.46 0.46 -4.78
N LYS A 83 11.55 0.05 -5.42
CA LYS A 83 11.51 -0.91 -6.53
C LYS A 83 10.96 -2.27 -6.12
N TYR A 84 11.31 -2.75 -4.93
CA TYR A 84 10.99 -4.12 -4.49
C TYR A 84 9.72 -4.23 -3.64
N CYS A 85 9.08 -3.12 -3.26
CA CYS A 85 7.83 -3.16 -2.52
C CYS A 85 6.72 -3.74 -3.39
N VAL A 86 6.29 -4.97 -3.06
CA VAL A 86 5.32 -5.73 -3.87
C VAL A 86 3.97 -5.03 -3.90
N VAL A 87 3.45 -4.57 -2.75
CA VAL A 87 2.14 -3.92 -2.68
C VAL A 87 2.15 -2.59 -3.44
N LEU A 88 3.20 -1.79 -3.30
CA LEU A 88 3.35 -0.53 -4.07
C LEU A 88 3.33 -0.78 -5.58
N ASN A 89 4.06 -1.80 -6.04
CA ASN A 89 4.08 -2.16 -7.46
C ASN A 89 2.73 -2.65 -7.95
N THR A 90 2.03 -3.48 -7.19
CA THR A 90 0.68 -3.97 -7.52
C THR A 90 -0.30 -2.82 -7.64
N LEU A 91 -0.25 -1.84 -6.73
CA LEU A 91 -1.14 -0.67 -6.77
C LEU A 91 -0.83 0.27 -7.95
N ARG A 92 0.46 0.53 -8.24
CA ARG A 92 0.87 1.42 -9.34
C ARG A 92 0.60 0.85 -10.73
N LYS A 93 0.80 -0.46 -10.92
CA LYS A 93 0.67 -1.11 -12.23
C LYS A 93 -0.72 -1.68 -12.46
N GLY A 94 -1.44 -2.00 -11.38
CA GLY A 94 -2.63 -2.82 -11.44
C GLY A 94 -2.28 -4.28 -11.78
N VAL A 95 -3.15 -5.18 -11.36
CA VAL A 95 -3.15 -6.59 -11.79
C VAL A 95 -4.58 -6.96 -12.19
N PRO A 96 -4.79 -7.93 -13.10
CA PRO A 96 -6.13 -8.42 -13.38
C PRO A 96 -6.78 -8.97 -12.11
N VAL A 97 -7.99 -8.50 -11.80
CA VAL A 97 -8.80 -8.98 -10.67
C VAL A 97 -10.10 -9.54 -11.23
N ALA A 98 -10.37 -10.81 -10.95
CA ALA A 98 -11.65 -11.45 -11.28
C ALA A 98 -12.56 -11.45 -10.04
N SER A 99 -13.85 -11.22 -10.23
CA SER A 99 -14.86 -11.29 -9.17
C SER A 99 -16.13 -11.91 -9.70
N SER A 100 -16.76 -12.77 -8.90
CA SER A 100 -18.04 -13.41 -9.21
C SER A 100 -19.01 -13.18 -8.07
N PHE A 101 -20.24 -12.81 -8.40
CA PHE A 101 -21.32 -12.58 -7.45
C PHE A 101 -22.47 -13.55 -7.78
N SER A 102 -23.01 -14.21 -6.77
CA SER A 102 -24.14 -15.14 -6.92
C SER A 102 -25.22 -14.82 -5.90
N LEU A 103 -26.48 -14.80 -6.34
CA LEU A 103 -27.63 -14.66 -5.46
C LEU A 103 -28.33 -16.02 -5.35
N ALA A 104 -28.53 -16.51 -4.11
CA ALA A 104 -29.38 -17.66 -3.86
C ALA A 104 -30.82 -17.20 -3.67
N THR A 105 -31.76 -17.71 -4.48
CA THR A 105 -33.20 -17.44 -4.31
C THR A 105 -33.83 -18.53 -3.44
N GLN A 106 -34.42 -18.15 -2.30
CA GLN A 106 -35.31 -19.05 -1.58
C GLN A 106 -36.70 -19.04 -2.23
N VAL A 107 -37.10 -20.16 -2.84
CA VAL A 107 -38.49 -20.37 -3.28
C VAL A 107 -39.33 -20.59 -2.03
N ARG A 108 -40.21 -19.64 -1.70
CA ARG A 108 -41.18 -19.77 -0.62
C ARG A 108 -42.25 -20.79 -1.07
N GLN A 109 -42.21 -22.03 -0.58
CA GLN A 109 -43.32 -22.97 -0.75
C GLN A 109 -44.52 -22.46 0.06
N SER A 110 -45.62 -22.15 -0.63
CA SER A 110 -46.93 -21.96 -0.02
C SER A 110 -47.56 -23.34 0.20
N GLU A 111 -47.75 -23.74 1.45
CA GLU A 111 -48.77 -24.73 1.85
C GLU A 111 -50.18 -24.17 1.64
#